data_AF-A0A7J8JTL9-F1
#
_entry.id   AF-A0A7J8JTL9-F1
#
_cell.length_a   1.000
_cell.length_b   1.000
_cell.length_c   1.000
_cell.angle_alpha   90.00
_cell.angle_beta   90.00
_cell.angle_gamma   90.00
#
_symmetry.space_group_name_H-M   'P 1'
#
loop_
_entity.id
_entity.type
_entity.pdbx_description
1 polymer ?
#
loop_
_entity_poly.entity_id
_entity_poly.type
_entity_poly.pdbx_seq_one_letter_code
_entity_poly.pdbx_strand_id
1 'polypeptide(L)'
;MDSLPFVQMVTLIEAAQCPDVVVAQIDPKKLKRKQSVNISLSGCQPAPEGYSPTLQWQQQQVAQFSTVRQSVNRHRSHWKSQQLDSNVTMIGFPPLLSIVSRMNQATVTSVLEYLSNWFGERDFTPELGRWLYALLACLEKPLLPEAHSLIRQLARRCSEVRLLVDSKDDERVPALNLLICLVSRYFDQRDLADEPS
;
A
#
# COMPACT_ATOMS: atom_id res chain seq x y z
N MET A 1 12.14 0.77 63.00
CA MET A 1 10.72 0.48 62.70
C MET A 1 10.73 -0.42 61.48
N ASP A 2 10.54 -1.71 61.69
CA ASP A 2 10.68 -2.71 60.63
C ASP A 2 9.40 -2.76 59.79
N SER A 3 9.55 -2.50 58.48
CA SER A 3 8.46 -2.44 57.49
C SER A 3 7.98 -3.83 57.03
N LEU A 4 8.78 -4.88 57.27
CA LEU A 4 8.48 -6.27 56.92
C LEU A 4 7.18 -6.84 57.53
N PRO A 5 6.93 -6.72 58.84
CA PRO A 5 5.69 -7.23 59.44
C PRO A 5 4.45 -6.48 58.92
N PHE A 6 4.58 -5.19 58.61
CA PHE A 6 3.50 -4.40 58.02
C PHE A 6 3.17 -4.89 56.60
N VAL A 7 4.19 -5.13 55.77
CA VAL A 7 3.99 -5.65 54.41
C VAL A 7 3.38 -7.06 54.43
N GLN A 8 3.81 -7.93 55.35
CA GLN A 8 3.21 -9.25 55.53
C GLN A 8 1.75 -9.19 55.96
N MET A 9 1.39 -8.27 56.87
CA MET A 9 0.01 -8.06 57.29
C MET A 9 -0.87 -7.59 56.12
N VAL A 10 -0.42 -6.60 55.34
CA VAL A 10 -1.19 -6.08 54.20
C VAL A 10 -1.32 -7.13 53.08
N THR A 11 -0.27 -7.89 52.76
CA THR A 11 -0.33 -8.86 51.64
C THR A 11 -1.07 -10.15 51.98
N LEU A 12 -0.88 -10.72 53.17
CA LEU A 12 -1.47 -12.01 53.52
C LEU A 12 -2.85 -11.89 54.17
N ILE A 13 -3.17 -10.75 54.79
CA ILE A 13 -4.40 -10.59 55.57
C ILE A 13 -5.36 -9.63 54.85
N GLU A 14 -4.88 -8.45 54.43
CA GLU A 14 -5.75 -7.43 53.84
C GLU A 14 -6.01 -7.69 52.35
N ALA A 15 -4.95 -7.91 51.56
CA ALA A 15 -5.07 -8.13 50.12
C ALA A 15 -5.72 -9.48 49.77
N ALA A 16 -5.56 -10.50 50.60
CA ALA A 16 -6.21 -11.81 50.43
C ALA A 16 -7.74 -11.76 50.70
N GLN A 17 -8.21 -10.77 51.45
CA GLN A 17 -9.64 -10.53 51.70
C GLN A 17 -10.29 -9.65 50.63
N CYS A 18 -9.48 -8.95 49.84
CA CYS A 18 -9.93 -8.16 48.71
C CYS A 18 -10.05 -9.03 47.45
N PRO A 19 -11.15 -8.93 46.68
CA PRO A 19 -11.24 -9.56 45.37
C PRO A 19 -10.14 -9.04 44.42
N ASP A 20 -9.42 -9.97 43.79
CA ASP A 20 -8.29 -9.68 42.89
C ASP A 20 -8.67 -8.78 41.70
N VAL A 21 -9.91 -8.91 41.21
CA VAL A 21 -10.52 -8.01 40.23
C VAL A 21 -11.95 -7.69 40.63
N VAL A 22 -12.29 -6.42 40.62
CA VAL A 22 -13.67 -5.93 40.78
C VAL A 22 -14.14 -5.27 39.50
N VAL A 23 -15.39 -5.56 39.11
CA VAL A 23 -16.05 -4.92 37.97
C VAL A 23 -17.22 -4.10 38.49
N ALA A 24 -17.09 -2.78 38.38
CA ALA A 24 -18.19 -1.87 38.69
C ALA A 24 -19.19 -1.85 37.54
N GLN A 25 -20.47 -2.11 37.86
CA GLN A 25 -21.55 -2.02 36.88
C GLN A 25 -21.88 -0.54 36.63
N ILE A 26 -21.57 -0.07 35.42
CA ILE A 26 -21.85 1.31 34.98
C ILE A 26 -22.99 1.27 33.97
N ASP A 27 -23.94 2.21 34.07
CA ASP A 27 -25.02 2.36 33.08
C ASP A 27 -24.44 2.73 31.70
N PRO A 28 -24.51 1.82 30.70
CA PRO A 28 -23.89 2.03 29.39
C PRO A 28 -24.54 3.17 28.59
N LYS A 29 -25.77 3.59 28.96
CA LYS A 29 -26.49 4.66 28.25
C LYS A 29 -25.78 6.02 28.36
N LYS A 30 -25.00 6.24 29.43
CA LYS A 30 -24.24 7.49 29.64
C LYS A 30 -22.97 7.58 28.79
N LEU A 31 -22.39 6.44 28.40
CA LEU A 31 -21.14 6.37 27.63
C LEU A 31 -21.38 6.39 26.11
N LYS A 32 -22.48 5.78 25.63
CA LYS A 32 -22.80 5.69 24.20
C LYS A 32 -23.11 7.04 23.54
N ARG A 33 -23.43 8.08 24.30
CA ARG A 33 -23.94 9.37 23.78
C ARG A 33 -22.86 10.36 23.33
N LYS A 34 -21.57 10.09 23.57
CA LYS A 34 -20.46 11.03 23.31
C LYS A 34 -19.19 10.36 22.74
N GLN A 35 -19.33 9.27 21.99
CA GLN A 35 -18.17 8.68 21.35
C GLN A 35 -17.73 9.53 20.14
N SER A 36 -16.44 9.82 20.06
CA SER A 36 -15.84 10.45 18.90
C SER A 36 -15.88 9.50 17.70
N VAL A 37 -16.06 10.06 16.50
CA VAL A 37 -16.00 9.28 15.25
C VAL A 37 -14.55 8.99 14.89
N ASN A 38 -14.27 7.75 14.46
CA ASN A 38 -12.99 7.40 13.84
C ASN A 38 -13.14 7.51 12.33
N ILE A 39 -12.45 8.47 11.71
CA ILE A 39 -12.48 8.66 10.26
C ILE A 39 -11.65 7.54 9.63
N SER A 40 -12.35 6.60 9.00
CA SER A 40 -11.73 5.49 8.27
C SER A 40 -11.66 5.88 6.80
N LEU A 41 -10.46 5.81 6.21
CA LEU A 41 -10.28 6.04 4.78
C LEU A 41 -11.05 4.98 3.98
N SER A 42 -11.74 5.40 2.91
CA SER A 42 -12.53 4.54 2.04
C SER A 42 -11.70 3.41 1.42
N GLY A 43 -12.36 2.33 0.97
CA GLY A 43 -11.76 1.30 0.14
C GLY A 43 -11.52 1.78 -1.31
N CYS A 44 -11.10 0.87 -2.19
CA CYS A 44 -11.13 1.12 -3.63
C CYS A 44 -12.58 1.16 -4.14
N GLN A 45 -12.84 1.99 -5.14
CA GLN A 45 -14.12 1.98 -5.83
C GLN A 45 -14.22 0.73 -6.70
N PRO A 46 -15.35 0.00 -6.66
CA PRO A 46 -15.54 -1.20 -7.48
C PRO A 46 -15.47 -0.84 -8.97
N ALA A 47 -14.95 -1.76 -9.77
CA ALA A 47 -14.90 -1.57 -11.22
C ALA A 47 -16.34 -1.48 -11.77
N PRO A 48 -16.61 -0.61 -12.78
CA PRO A 48 -17.85 -0.65 -13.53
C PRO A 48 -18.11 -2.03 -14.13
N GLU A 49 -19.37 -2.37 -14.41
CA GLU A 49 -19.75 -3.70 -14.89
C GLU A 49 -18.99 -4.10 -16.17
N GLY A 50 -18.28 -5.23 -16.07
CA GLY A 50 -17.46 -5.77 -17.15
C GLY A 50 -16.14 -5.03 -17.42
N TYR A 51 -15.69 -4.15 -16.51
CA TYR A 51 -14.33 -3.59 -16.47
C TYR A 51 -13.43 -4.32 -15.47
N SER A 52 -14.02 -5.14 -14.58
CA SER A 52 -13.30 -5.94 -13.60
C SER A 52 -12.48 -7.04 -14.29
N PRO A 53 -11.18 -7.17 -14.00
CA PRO A 53 -10.35 -8.23 -14.56
C PRO A 53 -10.67 -9.58 -13.91
N THR A 54 -10.61 -10.65 -14.70
CA THR A 54 -10.84 -12.02 -14.21
C THR A 54 -9.80 -12.42 -13.17
N LEU A 55 -10.19 -13.29 -12.23
CA LEU A 55 -9.29 -13.78 -11.19
C LEU A 55 -8.05 -14.46 -11.76
N GLN A 56 -8.21 -15.23 -12.85
CA GLN A 56 -7.11 -15.89 -13.55
C GLN A 56 -6.10 -14.87 -14.10
N TRP A 57 -6.59 -13.80 -14.71
CA TRP A 57 -5.73 -12.71 -15.21
C TRP A 57 -4.97 -12.06 -14.06
N GLN A 58 -5.65 -11.76 -12.95
CA GLN A 58 -5.02 -11.15 -11.77
C GLN A 58 -3.89 -12.04 -11.20
N GLN A 59 -4.14 -13.34 -11.05
CA GLN A 59 -3.14 -14.30 -10.58
C GLN A 59 -1.94 -14.41 -11.53
N GLN A 60 -2.19 -14.41 -12.84
CA GLN A 60 -1.13 -14.42 -13.85
C GLN A 60 -0.25 -13.17 -13.75
N GLN A 61 -0.84 -11.98 -13.61
CA GLN A 61 -0.08 -10.73 -13.47
C GLN A 61 0.78 -10.71 -12.21
N VAL A 62 0.25 -11.16 -11.08
CA VAL A 62 0.99 -11.29 -9.81
C VAL A 62 2.19 -12.23 -9.95
N ALA A 63 2.02 -13.37 -10.63
CA ALA A 63 3.10 -14.32 -10.90
C ALA A 63 4.18 -13.74 -11.84
N GLN A 64 3.76 -13.07 -12.92
CA GLN A 64 4.66 -12.39 -13.84
C GLN A 64 5.45 -11.28 -13.14
N PHE A 65 4.78 -10.47 -12.32
CA PHE A 65 5.41 -9.40 -11.55
C PHE A 65 6.46 -9.92 -10.56
N SER A 66 6.19 -11.06 -9.92
CA SER A 66 7.17 -11.74 -9.07
C SER A 66 8.46 -12.08 -9.84
N THR A 67 8.31 -12.61 -11.05
CA THR A 67 9.45 -12.94 -11.94
C THR A 67 10.22 -11.69 -12.35
N VAL A 68 9.52 -10.59 -12.66
CA VAL A 68 10.14 -9.30 -12.97
C VAL A 68 10.97 -8.81 -11.78
N ARG A 69 10.43 -8.82 -10.56
CA ARG A 69 11.16 -8.40 -9.35
C ARG A 69 12.40 -9.27 -9.10
N GLN A 70 12.28 -10.58 -9.28
CA GLN A 70 13.43 -11.48 -9.17
C GLN A 70 14.52 -11.14 -10.18
N SER A 71 14.15 -10.86 -11.44
CA SER A 71 15.10 -10.47 -12.48
C SER A 71 15.76 -9.12 -12.20
N VAL A 72 14.98 -8.12 -11.77
CA VAL A 72 15.48 -6.79 -11.39
C VAL A 72 16.48 -6.90 -10.26
N ASN A 73 16.16 -7.64 -9.21
CA ASN A 73 17.05 -7.84 -8.06
C ASN A 73 18.31 -8.63 -8.43
N ARG A 74 18.17 -9.68 -9.26
CA ARG A 74 19.29 -10.51 -9.72
C ARG A 74 20.34 -9.71 -10.50
N HIS A 75 19.90 -8.78 -11.34
CA HIS A 75 20.79 -8.02 -12.22
C HIS A 75 21.06 -6.59 -11.71
N ARG A 76 20.59 -6.21 -10.52
CA ARG A 76 20.71 -4.83 -9.98
C ARG A 76 22.15 -4.32 -10.00
N SER A 77 23.12 -5.14 -9.61
CA SER A 77 24.55 -4.78 -9.59
C SER A 77 25.10 -4.50 -10.99
N HIS A 78 24.71 -5.32 -11.99
CA HIS A 78 25.12 -5.15 -13.38
C HIS A 78 24.59 -3.85 -13.96
N TRP A 79 23.30 -3.55 -13.77
CA TRP A 79 22.68 -2.32 -14.26
C TRP A 79 23.22 -1.07 -13.56
N LYS A 80 23.67 -1.20 -12.31
CA LYS A 80 24.28 -0.09 -11.56
C LYS A 80 25.58 0.39 -12.22
N SER A 81 26.41 -0.53 -12.74
CA SER A 81 27.70 -0.24 -13.37
C SER A 81 27.62 0.26 -14.81
N GLN A 82 26.50 0.11 -15.50
CA GLN A 82 26.38 0.49 -16.90
C GLN A 82 26.35 2.02 -17.07
N GLN A 83 27.16 2.58 -17.97
CA GLN A 83 27.10 4.02 -18.27
C GLN A 83 25.77 4.37 -18.94
N LEU A 84 25.22 5.53 -18.58
CA LEU A 84 24.03 6.07 -19.24
C LEU A 84 24.49 6.79 -20.50
N ASP A 85 24.07 6.31 -21.68
CA ASP A 85 24.36 7.00 -22.93
C ASP A 85 23.70 8.39 -22.92
N SER A 86 24.49 9.41 -23.24
CA SER A 86 24.16 10.83 -23.10
C SER A 86 23.25 11.39 -24.20
N ASN A 87 22.60 10.55 -25.01
CA ASN A 87 21.69 11.02 -26.06
C ASN A 87 20.30 11.28 -25.48
N VAL A 88 20.22 12.39 -24.74
CA VAL A 88 19.03 12.91 -24.08
C VAL A 88 18.08 13.47 -25.14
N THR A 89 17.00 12.75 -25.42
CA THR A 89 15.85 13.35 -26.12
C THR A 89 14.98 14.03 -25.06
N MET A 90 14.62 15.29 -25.29
CA MET A 90 13.92 16.23 -24.38
C MET A 90 12.49 15.80 -23.91
N ILE A 91 12.10 14.56 -24.15
CA ILE A 91 10.76 14.03 -23.87
C ILE A 91 10.93 12.90 -22.85
N GLY A 92 11.06 13.26 -21.56
CA GLY A 92 10.96 12.38 -20.38
C GLY A 92 11.75 11.05 -20.40
N PHE A 93 12.68 10.84 -19.47
CA PHE A 93 13.37 9.55 -19.37
C PHE A 93 12.39 8.41 -19.06
N PRO A 94 12.40 7.29 -19.81
CA PRO A 94 11.69 6.09 -19.40
C PRO A 94 12.36 5.48 -18.16
N PRO A 95 11.65 4.67 -17.36
CA PRO A 95 12.21 4.01 -16.18
C PRO A 95 13.16 2.87 -16.59
N LEU A 96 14.34 3.23 -17.10
CA LEU A 96 15.38 2.28 -17.50
C LEU A 96 15.93 1.56 -16.27
N LEU A 97 16.25 0.26 -16.43
CA LEU A 97 16.84 -0.55 -15.35
C LEU A 97 18.15 0.04 -14.83
N SER A 98 18.95 0.69 -15.68
CA SER A 98 20.17 1.40 -15.28
C SER A 98 19.90 2.59 -14.34
N ILE A 99 18.76 3.26 -14.47
CA ILE A 99 18.35 4.38 -13.62
C ILE A 99 17.74 3.83 -12.33
N VAL A 100 16.71 2.98 -12.42
CA VAL A 100 15.97 2.50 -11.24
C VAL A 100 16.82 1.59 -10.35
N SER A 101 17.78 0.84 -10.91
CA SER A 101 18.70 0.01 -10.12
C SER A 101 19.70 0.83 -9.29
N ARG A 102 19.91 2.10 -9.63
CA ARG A 102 20.75 3.03 -8.86
C ARG A 102 20.01 3.70 -7.71
N MET A 103 18.68 3.71 -7.77
CA MET A 103 17.85 4.31 -6.73
C MET A 103 17.91 3.47 -5.45
N ASN A 104 18.06 4.14 -4.32
CA ASN A 104 17.91 3.52 -3.00
C ASN A 104 16.42 3.49 -2.60
N GLN A 105 16.08 2.72 -1.56
CA GLN A 105 14.68 2.54 -1.15
C GLN A 105 13.99 3.85 -0.71
N ALA A 106 14.73 4.78 -0.09
CA ALA A 106 14.19 6.09 0.28
C ALA A 106 13.81 6.90 -0.95
N THR A 107 14.68 6.96 -1.96
CA THR A 107 14.41 7.65 -3.23
C THR A 107 13.27 6.98 -3.99
N VAL A 108 13.18 5.65 -4.02
CA VAL A 108 12.05 4.95 -4.64
C VAL A 108 10.73 5.37 -3.99
N THR A 109 10.68 5.39 -2.66
CA THR A 109 9.48 5.82 -1.91
C THR A 109 9.14 7.29 -2.20
N SER A 110 10.11 8.20 -2.11
CA SER A 110 9.88 9.63 -2.37
C SER A 110 9.45 9.93 -3.80
N VAL A 111 10.01 9.22 -4.79
CA VAL A 111 9.60 9.40 -6.19
C VAL A 111 8.21 8.83 -6.41
N LEU A 112 7.88 7.69 -5.80
CA LEU A 112 6.54 7.11 -5.88
C LEU A 112 5.50 8.06 -5.22
N GLU A 113 5.85 8.74 -4.14
CA GLU A 113 5.03 9.78 -3.50
C GLU A 113 4.83 10.98 -4.42
N TYR A 114 5.92 11.49 -5.00
CA TYR A 114 5.88 12.60 -5.94
C TYR A 114 4.98 12.30 -7.14
N LEU A 115 5.13 11.11 -7.74
CA LEU A 115 4.29 10.68 -8.87
C LEU A 115 2.83 10.46 -8.46
N SER A 116 2.57 10.00 -7.24
CA SER A 116 1.21 9.85 -6.72
C SER A 116 0.53 11.20 -6.50
N ASN A 117 1.27 12.20 -6.00
CA ASN A 117 0.79 13.58 -5.88
C ASN A 117 0.53 14.20 -7.26
N TRP A 118 1.45 13.99 -8.22
CA TRP A 118 1.29 14.45 -9.60
C TRP A 118 0.07 13.83 -10.27
N PHE A 119 -0.18 12.55 -10.04
CA PHE A 119 -1.37 11.85 -10.52
C PHE A 119 -2.67 12.37 -9.91
N GLY A 120 -2.62 13.01 -8.73
CA GLY A 120 -3.78 13.65 -8.12
C GLY A 120 -4.23 14.93 -8.84
N GLU A 121 -3.33 15.60 -9.55
CA GLU A 121 -3.60 16.88 -10.23
C GLU A 121 -3.75 16.75 -11.76
N ARG A 122 -3.29 15.62 -12.33
CA ARG A 122 -3.20 15.42 -13.78
C ARG A 122 -3.77 14.08 -14.24
N ASP A 123 -4.09 14.00 -15.52
CA ASP A 123 -4.58 12.77 -16.13
C ASP A 123 -3.54 11.63 -16.12
N PHE A 124 -4.05 10.39 -16.10
CA PHE A 124 -3.21 9.20 -16.19
C PHE A 124 -2.58 9.09 -17.59
N THR A 125 -1.25 9.07 -17.66
CA THR A 125 -0.51 8.79 -18.89
C THR A 125 0.15 7.41 -18.87
N PRO A 126 0.34 6.74 -20.01
CA PRO A 126 1.05 5.46 -20.08
C PRO A 126 2.49 5.55 -19.53
N GLU A 127 3.16 6.69 -19.69
CA GLU A 127 4.51 6.94 -19.17
C GLU A 127 4.51 6.92 -17.64
N LEU A 128 3.51 7.54 -17.02
CA LEU A 128 3.30 7.51 -15.58
C LEU A 128 3.09 6.05 -15.11
N GLY A 129 2.24 5.29 -15.81
CA GLY A 129 2.02 3.88 -15.52
C GLY A 129 3.30 3.04 -15.54
N ARG A 130 4.18 3.26 -16.52
CA ARG A 130 5.49 2.60 -16.61
C ARG A 130 6.38 2.95 -15.42
N TRP A 131 6.43 4.23 -15.03
CA TRP A 131 7.20 4.68 -13.87
C TRP A 131 6.68 4.08 -12.58
N LEU A 132 5.37 4.13 -12.33
CA LEU A 132 4.75 3.53 -11.17
C LEU A 132 5.04 2.03 -11.09
N TYR A 133 4.86 1.30 -12.20
CA TYR A 133 5.15 -0.13 -12.26
C TYR A 133 6.63 -0.44 -11.99
N ALA A 134 7.55 0.34 -12.55
CA ALA A 134 8.98 0.15 -12.33
C ALA A 134 9.39 0.44 -10.88
N LEU A 135 8.83 1.47 -10.26
CA LEU A 135 9.06 1.79 -8.84
C LEU A 135 8.47 0.72 -7.92
N LEU A 136 7.28 0.20 -8.23
CA LEU A 136 6.69 -0.95 -7.54
C LEU A 136 7.58 -2.19 -7.67
N ALA A 137 8.20 -2.42 -8.82
CA ALA A 137 9.14 -3.53 -8.99
C ALA A 137 10.41 -3.34 -8.14
N CYS A 138 10.84 -2.09 -7.92
CA CYS A 138 12.02 -1.75 -7.13
C CYS A 138 11.77 -1.66 -5.62
N LEU A 139 10.50 -1.51 -5.18
CA LEU A 139 10.13 -1.56 -3.77
C LEU A 139 10.53 -2.91 -3.18
N GLU A 140 11.32 -2.93 -2.11
CA GLU A 140 11.73 -4.15 -1.42
C GLU A 140 10.75 -4.53 -0.30
N LYS A 141 10.60 -5.84 -0.02
CA LYS A 141 9.79 -6.36 1.10
C LYS A 141 10.73 -6.72 2.27
N PRO A 142 10.37 -6.50 3.55
CA PRO A 142 9.09 -5.96 4.04
C PRO A 142 8.93 -4.45 3.80
N LEU A 143 7.72 -4.02 3.42
CA LEU A 143 7.42 -2.60 3.20
C LEU A 143 7.22 -1.89 4.54
N LEU A 144 7.63 -0.62 4.58
CA LEU A 144 7.31 0.28 5.69
C LEU A 144 5.80 0.64 5.68
N PRO A 145 5.20 0.93 6.85
CA PRO A 145 3.80 1.33 6.94
C PRO A 145 3.42 2.53 6.05
N GLU A 146 4.35 3.47 5.89
CA GLU A 146 4.20 4.65 5.05
C GLU A 146 4.09 4.25 3.57
N ALA A 147 4.95 3.35 3.12
CA ALA A 147 4.92 2.82 1.76
C ALA A 147 3.60 2.07 1.49
N HIS A 148 3.08 1.31 2.47
CA HIS A 148 1.76 0.70 2.39
C HIS A 148 0.63 1.73 2.26
N SER A 149 0.65 2.79 3.08
CA SER A 149 -0.34 3.87 2.98
C SER A 149 -0.31 4.53 1.60
N LEU A 150 0.90 4.76 1.06
CA LEU A 150 1.10 5.40 -0.23
C LEU A 150 0.54 4.56 -1.38
N ILE A 151 0.91 3.28 -1.48
CA ILE A 151 0.41 2.40 -2.56
C ILE A 151 -1.11 2.19 -2.47
N ARG A 152 -1.69 2.21 -1.27
CA ARG A 152 -3.15 2.16 -1.08
C ARG A 152 -3.82 3.42 -1.59
N GLN A 153 -3.27 4.60 -1.29
CA GLN A 153 -3.77 5.87 -1.83
C GLN A 153 -3.70 5.89 -3.36
N LEU A 154 -2.59 5.41 -3.93
CA LEU A 154 -2.45 5.25 -5.38
C LEU A 154 -3.55 4.34 -5.96
N ALA A 155 -3.77 3.16 -5.39
CA ALA A 155 -4.80 2.24 -5.86
C ALA A 155 -6.22 2.83 -5.77
N ARG A 156 -6.53 3.59 -4.72
CA ARG A 156 -7.80 4.33 -4.61
C ARG A 156 -7.96 5.33 -5.74
N ARG A 157 -6.93 6.12 -6.02
CA ARG A 157 -6.94 7.06 -7.16
C ARG A 157 -7.10 6.34 -8.49
N CYS A 158 -6.41 5.22 -8.69
CA CYS A 158 -6.60 4.40 -9.89
C CYS A 158 -8.05 3.94 -10.05
N SER A 159 -8.71 3.56 -8.96
CA SER A 159 -10.11 3.16 -8.98
C SER A 159 -11.06 4.32 -9.27
N GLU A 160 -10.78 5.52 -8.76
CA GLU A 160 -11.55 6.75 -9.05
C GLU A 160 -11.44 7.14 -10.52
N VAL A 161 -10.22 7.15 -11.08
CA VAL A 161 -10.00 7.47 -12.49
C VAL A 161 -10.65 6.41 -13.41
N ARG A 162 -10.65 5.14 -13.00
CA ARG A 162 -11.32 4.06 -13.74
C ARG A 162 -12.83 4.30 -13.89
N LEU A 163 -13.49 4.98 -12.95
CA LEU A 163 -14.91 5.32 -13.05
C LEU A 163 -15.21 6.41 -14.10
N LEU A 164 -14.21 7.23 -14.43
CA LEU A 164 -14.34 8.31 -15.41
C LEU A 164 -14.16 7.81 -16.86
N VAL A 165 -13.89 6.52 -17.05
CA VAL A 165 -13.62 5.96 -18.37
C VAL A 165 -14.90 5.38 -18.98
N ASP A 166 -15.34 5.99 -20.08
CA ASP A 166 -16.57 5.60 -20.77
C ASP A 166 -16.43 4.38 -21.70
N SER A 167 -15.20 4.03 -22.10
CA SER A 167 -14.92 2.94 -23.06
C SER A 167 -13.99 1.88 -22.50
N LYS A 168 -14.27 0.60 -22.77
CA LYS A 168 -13.41 -0.52 -22.40
C LYS A 168 -12.11 -0.58 -23.20
N ASP A 169 -12.10 0.02 -24.40
CA ASP A 169 -10.94 0.05 -25.29
C ASP A 169 -9.93 1.16 -24.93
N ASP A 170 -10.20 1.90 -23.86
CA ASP A 170 -9.29 2.92 -23.38
C ASP A 170 -8.01 2.28 -22.82
N GLU A 171 -6.86 2.73 -23.31
CA GLU A 171 -5.53 2.23 -22.91
C GLU A 171 -5.26 2.36 -21.41
N ARG A 172 -6.00 3.24 -20.72
CA ARG A 172 -5.89 3.45 -19.28
C ARG A 172 -6.47 2.28 -18.48
N VAL A 173 -7.53 1.61 -18.96
CA VAL A 173 -8.24 0.58 -18.18
C VAL A 173 -7.33 -0.60 -17.81
N PRO A 174 -6.58 -1.22 -18.74
CA PRO A 174 -5.66 -2.30 -18.40
C PRO A 174 -4.56 -1.88 -17.43
N ALA A 175 -4.03 -0.66 -17.60
CA ALA A 175 -2.97 -0.13 -16.75
C ALA A 175 -3.45 0.13 -15.31
N LEU A 176 -4.63 0.74 -15.15
CA LEU A 176 -5.25 0.98 -13.85
C LEU A 176 -5.59 -0.34 -13.14
N ASN A 177 -6.19 -1.30 -13.86
CA ASN A 177 -6.49 -2.63 -13.34
C ASN A 177 -5.23 -3.38 -12.92
N LEU A 178 -4.14 -3.25 -13.67
CA LEU A 178 -2.85 -3.85 -13.32
C LEU A 178 -2.31 -3.27 -12.01
N LEU A 179 -2.28 -1.94 -11.87
CA LEU A 179 -1.79 -1.28 -10.65
C LEU A 179 -2.61 -1.69 -9.42
N ILE A 180 -3.95 -1.68 -9.52
CA ILE A 180 -4.84 -2.12 -8.45
C ILE A 180 -4.59 -3.59 -8.09
N CYS A 181 -4.43 -4.46 -9.10
CA CYS A 181 -4.14 -5.88 -8.91
C CYS A 181 -2.82 -6.12 -8.16
N LEU A 182 -1.76 -5.38 -8.51
CA LEU A 182 -0.47 -5.51 -7.84
C LEU A 182 -0.54 -5.02 -6.39
N VAL A 183 -1.14 -3.87 -6.14
CA VAL A 183 -1.30 -3.36 -4.76
C VAL A 183 -2.13 -4.32 -3.91
N SER A 184 -3.25 -4.79 -4.44
CA SER A 184 -4.19 -5.62 -3.68
C SER A 184 -3.70 -7.05 -3.44
N ARG A 185 -3.17 -7.71 -4.47
CA ARG A 185 -2.76 -9.13 -4.36
C ARG A 185 -1.27 -9.32 -4.12
N TYR A 186 -0.42 -8.51 -4.75
CA TYR A 186 1.03 -8.67 -4.61
C TYR A 186 1.58 -8.02 -3.34
N PHE A 187 1.06 -6.86 -2.92
CA PHE A 187 1.44 -6.17 -1.67
C PHE A 187 0.48 -6.44 -0.50
N ASP A 188 -0.30 -7.52 -0.61
CA ASP A 188 -1.13 -8.08 0.46
C ASP A 188 -2.27 -7.15 0.96
N GLN A 189 -2.68 -6.15 0.15
CA GLN A 189 -3.80 -5.23 0.44
C GLN A 189 -5.14 -5.76 -0.11
N ARG A 190 -5.53 -6.97 0.30
CA ARG A 190 -6.68 -7.69 -0.30
C ARG A 190 -8.02 -6.97 -0.11
N ASP A 191 -8.12 -6.07 0.87
CA ASP A 191 -9.29 -5.22 1.09
C ASP A 191 -9.55 -4.24 -0.06
N LEU A 192 -8.57 -4.00 -0.93
CA LEU A 192 -8.69 -3.17 -2.14
C LEU A 192 -8.84 -4.01 -3.42
N ALA A 193 -8.91 -5.34 -3.34
CA ALA A 193 -8.96 -6.20 -4.51
C ALA A 193 -10.31 -6.07 -5.24
N ASP A 194 -10.24 -6.08 -6.59
CA ASP A 194 -11.43 -6.27 -7.41
C ASP A 194 -11.85 -7.74 -7.35
N GLU A 195 -12.95 -8.03 -6.68
CA GLU A 195 -13.60 -9.33 -6.74
C GLU A 195 -14.51 -9.36 -7.99
N PRO A 196 -14.23 -10.23 -8.97
CA PRO A 196 -15.13 -10.40 -10.11
C PRO A 196 -16.44 -11.05 -9.65
N SER A 197 -17.57 -10.50 -10.10
CA SER A 197 -18.90 -11.07 -9.92
C SER A 197 -19.16 -12.28 -10.80
#